data_AF-A0A955V394-F1
#
_entry.id   AF-A0A955V394-F1
#
_cell.length_a   1.000
_cell.length_b   1.000
_cell.length_c   1.000
_cell.angle_alpha   90.00
_cell.angle_beta   90.00
_cell.angle_gamma   90.00
#
_symmetry.space_group_name_H-M   'P 1'
#
loop_
_entity.id
_entity.type
_entity.pdbx_description
1 polymer ?
#
loop_
_entity_poly.entity_id
_entity_poly.type
_entity_poly.pdbx_seq_one_letter_code
_entity_poly.pdbx_strand_id
1 'polypeptide(L)'
;MGTRAVAALPLCLLLACSEAAPTSPEPTSHGLSLHVAPLALPGVADGVWDVLVENGADPREPVVGLRLVASRYGTGQGSVAYVAPCDASPGASENQVTVTLLGLYGDADAATLAEDLAAADALGYGEGVAAFACPDGPLCGLAFMDPGPLVKTFPCTPNADTPVDFDVTVMRQANQGFFDVAVSFDAIFCAAKLDCCDVAGDPGGDPDACDRPAEDIELLFRGGERATTIVLGLVCTAGIGSDVETHLLTTALSLV
;
A
#
# COMPACT_ATOMS: atom_id res chain seq x y z
N MET A 1 44.25 28.84 -81.66
CA MET A 1 44.64 27.44 -81.91
C MET A 1 45.58 27.01 -80.81
N GLY A 2 45.08 26.21 -79.87
CA GLY A 2 45.82 25.79 -78.68
C GLY A 2 45.03 24.70 -77.97
N THR A 3 45.33 23.46 -78.34
CA THR A 3 44.90 22.21 -77.69
C THR A 3 45.60 22.04 -76.34
N ARG A 4 44.89 21.48 -75.35
CA ARG A 4 45.33 20.65 -74.20
C ARG A 4 44.34 20.83 -73.04
N ALA A 5 44.01 19.87 -72.19
CA ALA A 5 44.15 18.42 -72.18
C ALA A 5 43.23 17.97 -71.02
N VAL A 6 42.37 16.98 -71.23
CA VAL A 6 41.50 16.43 -70.19
C VAL A 6 42.34 15.51 -69.31
N ALA A 7 42.51 15.88 -68.04
CA ALA A 7 43.15 15.04 -67.04
C ALA A 7 42.08 14.17 -66.36
N ALA A 8 42.15 12.86 -66.61
CA ALA A 8 41.35 11.85 -65.94
C ALA A 8 41.85 11.66 -64.51
N LEU A 9 40.94 11.81 -63.53
CA LEU A 9 41.21 11.60 -62.12
C LEU A 9 40.97 10.12 -61.78
N PRO A 10 41.91 9.41 -61.13
CA PRO A 10 41.74 8.02 -60.78
C PRO A 10 40.87 7.89 -59.52
N LEU A 11 39.83 7.07 -59.63
CA LEU A 11 38.94 6.65 -58.55
C LEU A 11 39.69 5.63 -57.67
N CYS A 12 40.26 6.08 -56.55
CA CYS A 12 40.81 5.20 -55.52
C CYS A 12 39.68 4.61 -54.67
N LEU A 13 39.36 3.34 -54.92
CA LEU A 13 38.57 2.47 -54.03
C LEU A 13 39.42 2.13 -52.79
N LEU A 14 39.11 2.78 -51.66
CA LEU A 14 39.58 2.35 -50.34
C LEU A 14 38.68 1.21 -49.85
N LEU A 15 39.13 -0.03 -50.09
CA LEU A 15 38.66 -1.22 -49.39
C LEU A 15 39.26 -1.21 -47.98
N ALA A 16 38.52 -0.65 -47.01
CA ALA A 16 38.80 -0.84 -45.60
C ALA A 16 38.18 -2.17 -45.16
N CYS A 17 39.02 -3.18 -44.94
CA CYS A 17 38.63 -4.36 -44.17
C CYS A 17 38.45 -3.91 -42.71
N SER A 18 37.21 -3.59 -42.35
CA SER A 18 36.79 -3.54 -40.95
C SER A 18 36.73 -4.99 -40.48
N GLU A 19 37.67 -5.39 -39.64
CA GLU A 19 37.55 -6.61 -38.85
C GLU A 19 36.27 -6.46 -38.01
N ALA A 20 35.27 -7.29 -38.30
CA ALA A 20 34.05 -7.33 -37.51
C ALA A 20 34.44 -7.81 -36.12
N ALA A 21 34.49 -6.87 -35.16
CA ALA A 21 34.49 -7.23 -33.76
C ALA A 21 33.30 -8.18 -33.51
N PRO A 22 33.46 -9.25 -32.71
CA PRO A 22 32.31 -10.04 -32.31
C PRO A 22 31.32 -9.07 -31.67
N THR A 23 30.15 -8.93 -32.29
CA THR A 23 29.00 -8.32 -31.63
C THR A 23 28.74 -9.16 -30.40
N SER A 24 29.18 -8.67 -29.23
CA SER A 24 28.61 -9.13 -27.97
C SER A 24 27.10 -9.11 -28.15
N PRO A 25 26.38 -10.21 -27.91
CA PRO A 25 24.93 -10.15 -27.95
C PRO A 25 24.52 -8.99 -27.04
N GLU A 26 23.78 -8.02 -27.58
CA GLU A 26 23.12 -7.04 -26.73
C GLU A 26 22.37 -7.82 -25.66
N PRO A 27 22.49 -7.47 -24.37
CA PRO A 27 21.59 -8.01 -23.38
C PRO A 27 20.19 -7.63 -23.84
N THR A 28 19.42 -8.61 -24.32
CA THR A 28 17.98 -8.45 -24.50
C THR A 28 17.42 -8.27 -23.10
N SER A 29 17.34 -7.02 -22.64
CA SER A 29 16.73 -6.72 -21.34
C SER A 29 15.24 -7.01 -21.47
N HIS A 30 14.82 -8.11 -20.87
CA HIS A 30 13.42 -8.51 -20.79
C HIS A 30 12.73 -7.69 -19.69
N GLY A 31 11.66 -6.97 -20.03
CA GLY A 31 11.09 -5.94 -19.16
C GLY A 31 10.08 -6.47 -18.14
N LEU A 32 10.06 -5.82 -16.99
CA LEU A 32 9.00 -5.84 -15.97
C LEU A 32 8.42 -4.43 -15.95
N SER A 33 7.11 -4.25 -16.05
CA SER A 33 6.47 -2.95 -15.82
C SER A 33 5.96 -2.89 -14.39
N LEU A 34 6.54 -2.01 -13.56
CA LEU A 34 6.11 -1.76 -12.19
C LEU A 34 5.18 -0.54 -12.17
N HIS A 35 4.03 -0.66 -11.51
CA HIS A 35 3.17 0.48 -11.17
C HIS A 35 2.89 0.51 -9.67
N VAL A 36 3.05 1.68 -9.05
CA VAL A 36 2.63 1.94 -7.67
C VAL A 36 1.52 2.98 -7.70
N ALA A 37 0.36 2.67 -7.13
CA ALA A 37 -0.81 3.54 -7.17
C ALA A 37 -0.56 4.91 -6.50
N PRO A 38 -1.27 5.98 -6.95
CA PRO A 38 -1.10 7.32 -6.41
C PRO A 38 -1.55 7.41 -4.96
N LEU A 39 -0.73 8.06 -4.14
CA LEU A 39 -1.02 8.35 -2.76
C LEU A 39 -1.72 9.70 -2.68
N ALA A 40 -3.05 9.70 -2.80
CA ALA A 40 -3.86 10.91 -2.69
C ALA A 40 -3.99 11.36 -1.21
N LEU A 41 -2.88 11.78 -0.60
CA LEU A 41 -2.85 12.35 0.75
C LEU A 41 -2.61 13.86 0.65
N PRO A 42 -3.53 14.71 1.13
CA PRO A 42 -3.30 16.15 1.19
C PRO A 42 -1.98 16.50 1.90
N GLY A 43 -1.14 17.29 1.23
CA GLY A 43 0.17 17.70 1.73
C GLY A 43 1.30 16.71 1.48
N VAL A 44 1.07 15.62 0.73
CA VAL A 44 2.11 14.76 0.16
C VAL A 44 2.30 15.14 -1.31
N ALA A 45 3.52 15.51 -1.66
CA ALA A 45 3.96 15.89 -3.00
C ALA A 45 5.01 14.94 -3.58
N ASP A 46 5.63 14.09 -2.75
CA ASP A 46 6.59 13.11 -3.26
C ASP A 46 6.65 11.86 -2.40
N GLY A 47 7.14 10.78 -3.01
CA GLY A 47 7.35 9.49 -2.37
C GLY A 47 8.64 8.86 -2.89
N VAL A 48 9.41 8.27 -1.98
CA VAL A 48 10.69 7.62 -2.30
C VAL A 48 10.58 6.14 -2.00
N TRP A 49 10.88 5.33 -3.00
CA TRP A 49 10.71 3.88 -3.00
C TRP A 49 12.02 3.18 -3.30
N ASP A 50 12.34 2.13 -2.56
CA ASP A 50 13.34 1.15 -2.97
C ASP A 50 12.66 -0.02 -3.68
N VAL A 51 13.26 -0.47 -4.78
CA VAL A 51 12.81 -1.60 -5.56
C VAL A 51 13.97 -2.58 -5.72
N LEU A 52 13.74 -3.83 -5.33
CA LEU A 52 14.64 -4.96 -5.56
C LEU A 52 13.90 -5.99 -6.40
N VAL A 53 14.53 -6.46 -7.46
CA VAL A 53 14.09 -7.64 -8.21
C VAL A 53 15.16 -8.71 -8.07
N GLU A 54 14.74 -9.89 -7.65
CA GLU A 54 15.57 -11.09 -7.55
C GLU A 54 15.02 -12.17 -8.48
N ASN A 55 15.91 -13.00 -9.02
CA ASN A 55 15.50 -14.13 -9.85
C ASN A 55 14.96 -15.31 -8.98
N GLY A 56 14.54 -16.37 -9.66
CA GLY A 56 14.04 -17.59 -9.03
C GLY A 56 15.10 -18.64 -8.70
N ALA A 57 16.39 -18.30 -8.78
CA ALA A 57 17.46 -19.23 -8.43
C ALA A 57 17.43 -19.58 -6.93
N ASP A 58 18.15 -20.64 -6.56
CA ASP A 58 18.38 -21.01 -5.15
C ASP A 58 19.89 -21.08 -4.87
N PRO A 59 20.47 -20.12 -4.12
CA PRO A 59 19.80 -18.95 -3.53
C PRO A 59 19.34 -17.94 -4.59
N ARG A 60 18.37 -17.11 -4.24
CA ARG A 60 17.92 -16.00 -5.11
C ARG A 60 19.07 -15.03 -5.36
N GLU A 61 19.17 -14.52 -6.57
CA GLU A 61 20.19 -13.55 -6.98
C GLU A 61 19.54 -12.23 -7.40
N PRO A 62 20.10 -11.07 -7.02
CA PRO A 62 19.58 -9.78 -7.42
C PRO A 62 19.76 -9.55 -8.92
N VAL A 63 18.67 -9.25 -9.62
CA VAL A 63 18.65 -8.86 -11.03
C VAL A 63 18.79 -7.35 -11.15
N VAL A 64 18.06 -6.60 -10.34
CA VAL A 64 18.13 -5.15 -10.30
C VAL A 64 17.78 -4.64 -8.90
N GLY A 65 18.45 -3.57 -8.50
CA GLY A 65 18.14 -2.83 -7.29
C GLY A 65 18.25 -1.34 -7.55
N LEU A 66 17.18 -0.58 -7.31
CA LEU A 66 17.13 0.85 -7.60
C LEU A 66 16.24 1.62 -6.63
N ARG A 67 16.43 2.95 -6.64
CA ARG A 67 15.59 3.90 -5.91
C ARG A 67 14.78 4.75 -6.87
N LEU A 68 13.48 4.85 -6.61
CA LEU A 68 12.53 5.61 -7.41
C LEU A 68 11.95 6.78 -6.60
N VAL A 69 11.88 7.94 -7.24
CA VAL A 69 11.26 9.15 -6.69
C VAL A 69 10.04 9.49 -7.54
N ALA A 70 8.89 9.71 -6.90
CA ALA A 70 7.61 9.90 -7.59
C ALA A 70 7.57 11.13 -8.50
N SER A 71 8.31 12.19 -8.18
CA SER A 71 8.47 13.38 -9.05
C SER A 71 9.22 13.09 -10.36
N ARG A 72 10.12 12.10 -10.38
CA ARG A 72 10.93 11.74 -11.57
C ARG A 72 10.33 10.59 -12.36
N TYR A 73 9.81 9.59 -11.66
CA TYR A 73 9.35 8.33 -12.24
C TYR A 73 7.84 8.13 -12.13
N GLY A 74 7.07 9.17 -11.79
CA GLY A 74 5.62 9.05 -11.69
C GLY A 74 4.90 10.38 -11.76
N THR A 75 3.93 10.58 -10.87
CA THR A 75 3.00 11.72 -10.95
C THR A 75 3.36 12.90 -10.04
N GLY A 76 4.46 12.80 -9.28
CA GLY A 76 4.74 13.76 -8.21
C GLY A 76 3.64 13.79 -7.13
N GLN A 77 2.98 12.65 -6.89
CA GLN A 77 1.99 12.45 -5.82
C GLN A 77 2.17 11.05 -5.20
N GLY A 78 3.43 10.65 -4.99
CA GLY A 78 3.79 9.40 -4.35
C GLY A 78 3.78 8.15 -5.25
N SER A 79 3.08 8.14 -6.39
CA SER A 79 3.14 7.00 -7.34
C SER A 79 4.44 6.97 -8.13
N VAL A 80 4.96 5.78 -8.44
CA VAL A 80 6.05 5.57 -9.40
C VAL A 80 5.65 4.52 -10.44
N ALA A 81 6.20 4.65 -11.65
CA ALA A 81 6.13 3.65 -12.70
C ALA A 81 7.51 3.48 -13.33
N TYR A 82 8.00 2.25 -13.43
CA TYR A 82 9.34 1.96 -13.94
C TYR A 82 9.38 0.62 -14.67
N VAL A 83 10.18 0.57 -15.75
CA VAL A 83 10.43 -0.68 -16.47
C VAL A 83 11.83 -1.19 -16.16
N ALA A 84 11.94 -2.39 -15.61
CA ALA A 84 13.20 -2.98 -15.15
C ALA A 84 13.48 -4.34 -15.80
N PRO A 85 14.73 -4.81 -15.87
CA PRO A 85 15.02 -6.14 -16.37
C PRO A 85 14.53 -7.24 -15.42
N CYS A 86 14.15 -8.41 -15.96
CA CYS A 86 13.92 -9.66 -15.22
C CYS A 86 14.73 -10.82 -15.82
N ASP A 87 14.93 -11.90 -15.03
CA ASP A 87 15.66 -13.09 -15.48
C ASP A 87 14.71 -14.17 -16.00
N ALA A 88 14.78 -14.46 -17.30
CA ALA A 88 13.95 -15.48 -17.96
C ALA A 88 14.67 -16.84 -18.12
N SER A 89 15.82 -17.04 -17.46
CA SER A 89 16.62 -18.25 -17.61
C SER A 89 15.89 -19.50 -17.11
N PRO A 90 16.06 -20.67 -17.77
CA PRO A 90 15.50 -21.92 -17.28
C PRO A 90 15.95 -22.22 -15.85
N GLY A 91 15.00 -22.43 -14.96
CA GLY A 91 15.27 -22.67 -13.53
C GLY A 91 15.38 -21.40 -12.67
N ALA A 92 15.28 -20.20 -13.26
CA ALA A 92 15.31 -18.92 -12.54
C ALA A 92 14.18 -17.95 -12.96
N SER A 93 13.25 -18.38 -13.83
CA SER A 93 12.21 -17.52 -14.43
C SER A 93 11.14 -17.01 -13.45
N GLU A 94 11.08 -17.53 -12.23
CA GLU A 94 10.14 -17.07 -11.19
C GLU A 94 10.77 -15.98 -10.31
N ASN A 95 10.66 -14.75 -10.79
CA ASN A 95 11.29 -13.59 -10.16
C ASN A 95 10.45 -13.12 -8.96
N GLN A 96 11.10 -12.41 -8.04
CA GLN A 96 10.48 -11.75 -6.90
C GLN A 96 10.81 -10.27 -6.95
N VAL A 97 9.82 -9.41 -6.78
CA VAL A 97 10.03 -7.98 -6.57
C VAL A 97 9.63 -7.60 -5.16
N THR A 98 10.53 -6.88 -4.49
CA THR A 98 10.33 -6.27 -3.18
C THR A 98 10.35 -4.76 -3.33
N VAL A 99 9.28 -4.11 -2.88
CA VAL A 99 9.13 -2.65 -2.88
C VAL A 99 9.02 -2.16 -1.44
N THR A 100 9.81 -1.15 -1.09
CA THR A 100 9.82 -0.56 0.25
C THR A 100 9.58 0.95 0.15
N LEU A 101 8.57 1.46 0.85
CA LEU A 101 8.36 2.90 0.99
C LEU A 101 9.34 3.45 2.02
N LEU A 102 10.23 4.35 1.60
CA LEU A 102 11.24 4.92 2.49
C LEU A 102 10.84 6.26 3.11
N GLY A 103 10.02 7.03 2.38
CA GLY A 103 9.65 8.36 2.82
C GLY A 103 8.57 8.99 1.95
N LEU A 104 7.76 9.82 2.60
CA LEU A 104 6.80 10.71 1.96
C LEU A 104 7.20 12.15 2.24
N TYR A 105 6.97 13.06 1.30
CA TYR A 105 7.45 14.43 1.41
C TYR A 105 6.41 15.42 0.94
N GLY A 106 6.39 16.62 1.53
CA GLY A 106 5.48 17.69 1.15
C GLY A 106 6.01 18.56 0.01
N ASP A 107 5.19 19.50 -0.45
CA ASP A 107 5.48 20.35 -1.62
C ASP A 107 6.78 21.17 -1.49
N ALA A 108 7.11 21.61 -0.27
CA ALA A 108 8.30 22.41 -0.01
C ALA A 108 9.61 21.61 -0.12
N ASP A 109 9.54 20.30 0.13
CA ASP A 109 10.72 19.43 0.25
C ASP A 109 10.95 18.60 -1.03
N ALA A 110 9.89 18.37 -1.82
CA ALA A 110 9.92 17.62 -3.09
C ALA A 110 10.94 18.16 -4.10
N ALA A 111 11.08 19.48 -4.21
CA ALA A 111 11.97 20.12 -5.17
C ALA A 111 13.47 19.87 -4.87
N THR A 112 13.85 19.76 -3.59
CA THR A 112 15.23 19.51 -3.17
C THR A 112 15.58 18.02 -3.17
N LEU A 113 14.59 17.15 -2.91
CA LEU A 113 14.79 15.70 -2.86
C LEU A 113 15.20 15.09 -4.19
N ALA A 114 14.64 15.56 -5.31
CA ALA A 114 14.98 15.02 -6.61
C ALA A 114 16.46 15.25 -6.97
N GLU A 115 17.01 16.40 -6.59
CA GLU A 115 18.42 16.74 -6.84
C GLU A 115 19.35 15.98 -5.87
N ASP A 116 18.99 15.89 -4.59
CA ASP A 116 19.77 15.20 -3.57
C ASP A 116 19.75 13.66 -3.75
N LEU A 117 18.63 13.08 -4.16
CA LEU A 117 18.52 11.64 -4.44
C LEU A 117 19.12 11.25 -5.78
N ALA A 118 19.10 12.14 -6.79
CA ALA A 118 19.85 11.93 -8.02
C ALA A 118 21.37 11.86 -7.77
N ALA A 119 21.87 12.49 -6.70
CA ALA A 119 23.26 12.33 -6.25
C ALA A 119 23.50 10.99 -5.50
N ALA A 120 22.48 10.44 -4.83
CA ALA A 120 22.54 9.14 -4.14
C ALA A 120 22.41 7.93 -5.09
N ASP A 121 21.85 8.13 -6.30
CA ASP A 121 21.74 7.17 -7.42
C ASP A 121 23.11 6.60 -7.87
N ALA A 122 24.23 7.16 -7.37
CA ALA A 122 25.58 6.70 -7.63
C ALA A 122 26.11 5.63 -6.64
N LEU A 123 25.40 5.33 -5.56
CA LEU A 123 25.83 4.35 -4.55
C LEU A 123 24.91 3.13 -4.62
N GLY A 124 25.45 2.03 -5.13
CA GLY A 124 24.73 0.81 -5.44
C GLY A 124 23.84 0.27 -4.31
N TYR A 125 22.84 -0.49 -4.74
CA TYR A 125 21.98 -1.30 -3.89
C TYR A 125 22.79 -2.04 -2.80
N GLY A 126 22.47 -1.83 -1.52
CA GLY A 126 22.88 -2.74 -0.44
C GLY A 126 23.75 -2.17 0.70
N GLU A 127 24.35 -0.99 0.60
CA GLU A 127 25.03 -0.38 1.76
C GLU A 127 24.64 1.09 1.96
N GLY A 128 23.95 1.36 3.08
CA GLY A 128 24.15 2.64 3.75
C GLY A 128 23.15 3.77 3.47
N VAL A 129 22.00 3.49 2.88
CA VAL A 129 20.83 4.35 3.11
C VAL A 129 20.13 3.86 4.37
N ALA A 130 20.84 3.97 5.50
CA ALA A 130 20.16 4.10 6.78
C ALA A 130 19.00 5.05 6.53
N ALA A 131 17.77 4.55 6.72
CA ALA A 131 16.53 5.31 6.66
C ALA A 131 16.88 6.74 7.02
N PHE A 132 16.86 7.67 6.03
CA PHE A 132 17.46 9.01 6.15
C PHE A 132 17.10 9.51 7.54
N ALA A 133 18.04 9.33 8.49
CA ALA A 133 17.68 9.26 9.89
C ALA A 133 17.69 10.70 10.29
N CYS A 134 16.59 11.36 9.99
CA CYS A 134 16.51 12.78 9.99
C CYS A 134 16.29 13.18 11.45
N PRO A 135 17.33 13.68 12.15
CA PRO A 135 17.18 13.95 13.56
C PRO A 135 16.40 15.24 13.77
N ASP A 136 16.45 16.19 12.82
CA ASP A 136 15.70 17.47 12.78
C ASP A 136 15.93 18.27 11.45
N GLY A 137 16.13 17.62 10.31
CA GLY A 137 16.46 18.28 9.03
C GLY A 137 15.25 18.60 8.13
N PRO A 138 15.38 19.54 7.16
CA PRO A 138 14.33 19.85 6.18
C PRO A 138 13.99 18.69 5.22
N LEU A 139 14.81 17.63 5.21
CA LEU A 139 14.54 16.40 4.47
C LEU A 139 13.86 15.33 5.35
N CYS A 140 13.28 15.71 6.50
CA CYS A 140 12.51 14.79 7.33
C CYS A 140 11.20 14.53 6.61
N GLY A 141 11.08 13.34 6.00
CA GLY A 141 9.82 12.91 5.43
C GLY A 141 8.66 13.05 6.42
N LEU A 142 7.47 13.31 5.89
CA LEU A 142 6.22 13.31 6.64
C LEU A 142 6.10 11.99 7.41
N ALA A 143 5.77 12.07 8.70
CA ALA A 143 5.56 10.86 9.50
C ALA A 143 4.40 10.03 8.94
N PHE A 144 4.66 8.76 8.65
CA PHE A 144 3.71 7.80 8.11
C PHE A 144 3.81 6.46 8.84
N MET A 145 2.74 5.69 8.80
CA MET A 145 2.77 4.29 9.24
C MET A 145 3.44 3.46 8.14
N ASP A 146 4.64 2.94 8.44
CA ASP A 146 5.39 2.08 7.54
C ASP A 146 4.62 0.77 7.26
N PRO A 147 4.23 0.49 6.00
CA PRO A 147 3.55 -0.77 5.65
C PRO A 147 4.49 -1.99 5.70
N GLY A 148 5.79 -1.78 5.88
CA GLY A 148 6.82 -2.80 5.70
C GLY A 148 7.10 -3.12 4.23
N PRO A 149 8.03 -4.07 3.96
CA PRO A 149 8.34 -4.49 2.60
C PRO A 149 7.14 -5.17 1.93
N LEU A 150 6.84 -4.75 0.71
CA LEU A 150 5.80 -5.33 -0.13
C LEU A 150 6.43 -6.28 -1.14
N VAL A 151 6.01 -7.54 -1.15
CA VAL A 151 6.65 -8.58 -1.96
C VAL A 151 5.65 -9.23 -2.91
N LYS A 152 6.02 -9.38 -4.19
CA LYS A 152 5.26 -10.15 -5.19
C LYS A 152 6.20 -11.03 -6.01
N THR A 153 5.74 -12.23 -6.33
CA THR A 153 6.42 -13.10 -7.31
C THR A 153 5.72 -12.99 -8.67
N PHE A 154 6.50 -13.13 -9.74
CA PHE A 154 5.98 -13.03 -11.10
C PHE A 154 6.82 -13.88 -12.07
N PRO A 155 6.20 -14.44 -13.14
CA PRO A 155 6.95 -15.10 -14.19
C PRO A 155 7.62 -14.08 -15.11
N CYS A 156 8.90 -14.26 -15.37
CA CYS A 156 9.62 -13.53 -16.41
C CYS A 156 9.55 -14.33 -17.71
N THR A 157 8.80 -13.81 -18.69
CA THR A 157 8.68 -14.44 -20.02
C THR A 157 9.64 -13.77 -21.01
N PRO A 158 10.42 -14.55 -21.79
CA PRO A 158 11.31 -13.96 -22.78
C PRO A 158 10.57 -13.06 -23.77
N ASN A 159 11.12 -11.87 -24.01
CA ASN A 159 10.61 -10.88 -24.98
C ASN A 159 9.18 -10.40 -24.71
N ALA A 160 8.73 -10.43 -23.47
CA ALA A 160 7.43 -9.90 -23.08
C ALA A 160 7.52 -9.21 -21.73
N ASP A 161 6.78 -8.11 -21.60
CA ASP A 161 6.69 -7.37 -20.35
C ASP A 161 5.68 -8.05 -19.42
N THR A 162 6.07 -8.30 -18.18
CA THR A 162 5.14 -8.73 -17.13
C THR A 162 4.75 -7.51 -16.28
N PRO A 163 3.47 -7.12 -16.22
CA PRO A 163 3.04 -6.07 -15.31
C PRO A 163 3.04 -6.58 -13.87
N VAL A 164 3.59 -5.79 -12.95
CA VAL A 164 3.48 -6.00 -11.51
C VAL A 164 3.03 -4.70 -10.86
N ASP A 165 1.84 -4.73 -10.28
CA ASP A 165 1.23 -3.58 -9.64
C ASP A 165 1.30 -3.68 -8.12
N PHE A 166 1.53 -2.57 -7.42
CA PHE A 166 1.39 -2.45 -5.98
C PHE A 166 0.40 -1.34 -5.64
N ASP A 167 -0.71 -1.70 -5.02
CA ASP A 167 -1.67 -0.75 -4.47
C ASP A 167 -1.35 -0.51 -3.00
N VAL A 168 -0.80 0.66 -2.69
CA VAL A 168 -0.34 0.99 -1.34
C VAL A 168 -1.20 2.11 -0.78
N THR A 169 -1.87 1.83 0.33
CA THR A 169 -2.55 2.84 1.13
C THR A 169 -1.78 3.01 2.43
N VAL A 170 -1.22 4.19 2.64
CA VAL A 170 -0.52 4.52 3.90
C VAL A 170 -1.24 5.62 4.64
N MET A 171 -1.19 5.55 5.97
CA MET A 171 -1.81 6.54 6.85
C MET A 171 -0.75 7.50 7.38
N ARG A 172 -1.03 8.80 7.31
CA ARG A 172 -0.19 9.81 7.97
C ARG A 172 -0.33 9.68 9.47
N GLN A 173 0.77 9.83 10.21
CA GLN A 173 0.71 9.93 11.66
C GLN A 173 0.03 11.26 12.05
N ALA A 174 -1.10 11.18 12.76
CA ALA A 174 -1.83 12.35 13.22
C ALA A 174 -1.30 12.80 14.59
N ASN A 175 -0.85 14.06 14.69
CA ASN A 175 -0.46 14.70 15.95
C ASN A 175 -1.61 15.53 16.59
N GLN A 176 -2.82 15.45 16.04
CA GLN A 176 -4.00 16.14 16.55
C GLN A 176 -5.00 15.12 17.10
N GLY A 177 -5.51 15.38 18.31
CA GLY A 177 -6.44 14.48 19.00
C GLY A 177 -7.75 14.28 18.24
N PHE A 178 -8.20 13.03 18.23
CA PHE A 178 -9.46 12.51 17.67
C PHE A 178 -9.67 12.82 16.18
N PHE A 179 -9.31 11.84 15.35
CA PHE A 179 -9.83 11.73 13.99
C PHE A 179 -11.14 10.93 14.05
N ASP A 180 -12.28 11.59 13.82
CA ASP A 180 -13.56 10.91 13.67
C ASP A 180 -13.55 10.12 12.36
N VAL A 181 -13.42 8.79 12.45
CA VAL A 181 -13.68 7.90 11.32
C VAL A 181 -15.20 7.78 11.19
N ALA A 182 -15.79 8.56 10.30
CA ALA A 182 -17.15 8.31 9.84
C ALA A 182 -17.14 7.07 8.93
N VAL A 183 -17.32 5.89 9.53
CA VAL A 183 -17.61 4.66 8.80
C VAL A 183 -19.09 4.66 8.43
N SER A 184 -19.37 4.78 7.13
CA SER A 184 -20.70 4.58 6.57
C SER A 184 -20.99 3.07 6.54
N PHE A 185 -21.90 2.59 7.39
CA PHE A 185 -22.38 1.22 7.30
C PHE A 185 -23.51 1.16 6.26
N ASP A 186 -23.35 0.36 5.21
CA ASP A 186 -24.45 0.05 4.26
C ASP A 186 -25.60 -0.73 4.91
N ALA A 187 -25.35 -1.32 6.09
CA ALA A 187 -26.34 -2.05 6.86
C ALA A 187 -26.52 -1.42 8.25
N ILE A 188 -27.73 -0.91 8.50
CA ILE A 188 -28.19 -0.49 9.83
C ILE A 188 -28.44 -1.77 10.64
N PHE A 189 -27.53 -2.08 11.56
CA PHE A 189 -27.75 -3.16 12.52
C PHE A 189 -28.57 -2.65 13.69
N CYS A 190 -29.71 -3.30 13.94
CA CYS A 190 -30.44 -3.18 15.20
C CYS A 190 -30.22 -4.46 16.00
N ALA A 191 -29.76 -4.32 17.24
CA ALA A 191 -29.67 -5.41 18.19
C ALA A 191 -30.71 -5.20 19.29
N ALA A 192 -31.43 -6.27 19.60
CA ALA A 192 -32.30 -6.35 20.77
C ALA A 192 -31.71 -7.38 21.73
N LYS A 193 -31.63 -7.03 23.01
CA LYS A 193 -31.30 -7.96 24.08
C LYS A 193 -32.42 -7.94 25.10
N LEU A 194 -32.98 -9.11 25.37
CA LEU A 194 -33.91 -9.32 26.47
C LEU A 194 -33.15 -10.01 27.58
N ASP A 195 -33.14 -9.42 28.76
CA ASP A 195 -32.56 -10.03 29.95
C ASP A 195 -33.64 -10.17 31.02
N CYS A 196 -33.74 -11.37 31.56
CA CYS A 196 -34.67 -11.74 32.61
C CYS A 196 -33.99 -12.51 33.75
N CYS A 197 -32.68 -12.78 33.68
CA CYS A 197 -31.98 -13.62 34.65
C CYS A 197 -30.98 -12.83 35.49
N ASP A 198 -31.05 -12.95 36.82
CA ASP A 198 -30.02 -12.47 37.72
C ASP A 198 -28.94 -13.53 37.95
N VAL A 199 -27.89 -13.51 37.12
CA VAL A 199 -26.71 -14.38 37.31
C VAL A 199 -25.76 -13.90 38.41
N ALA A 200 -26.04 -12.77 39.07
CA ALA A 200 -25.09 -12.13 39.99
C ALA A 200 -24.99 -12.82 41.37
N GLY A 201 -25.69 -13.94 41.59
CA GLY A 201 -25.74 -14.64 42.87
C GLY A 201 -24.95 -15.95 42.97
N ASP A 202 -24.56 -16.58 41.85
CA ASP A 202 -23.92 -17.90 41.90
C ASP A 202 -22.39 -17.82 41.72
N PRO A 203 -21.58 -17.99 42.78
CA PRO A 203 -20.12 -18.05 42.67
C PRO A 203 -19.61 -19.26 41.84
N GLY A 204 -20.50 -20.15 41.40
CA GLY A 204 -20.23 -21.26 40.48
C GLY A 204 -20.45 -20.96 38.99
N GLY A 205 -21.11 -19.85 38.63
CA GLY A 205 -21.21 -19.36 37.25
C GLY A 205 -21.69 -20.40 36.21
N ASP A 206 -22.80 -21.09 36.48
CA ASP A 206 -23.44 -21.92 35.45
C ASP A 206 -24.18 -21.01 34.45
N PRO A 207 -23.71 -20.90 33.18
CA PRO A 207 -24.38 -20.09 32.17
C PRO A 207 -25.76 -20.62 31.78
N ASP A 208 -26.11 -21.86 32.17
CA ASP A 208 -27.41 -22.49 31.90
C ASP A 208 -28.40 -22.37 33.09
N ALA A 209 -28.08 -21.57 34.11
CA ALA A 209 -28.91 -21.45 35.32
C ALA A 209 -30.34 -20.90 35.06
N CYS A 210 -30.55 -20.16 33.97
CA CYS A 210 -31.81 -19.48 33.57
C CYS A 210 -33.08 -20.36 33.44
N ASP A 211 -33.02 -21.66 33.72
CA ASP A 211 -34.14 -22.60 33.60
C ASP A 211 -35.03 -22.70 34.86
N ARG A 212 -34.80 -21.89 35.91
CA ARG A 212 -35.60 -21.93 37.15
C ARG A 212 -36.30 -20.59 37.47
N PRO A 213 -37.53 -20.62 38.03
CA PRO A 213 -38.33 -19.42 38.34
C PRO A 213 -37.85 -18.60 39.56
N ALA A 214 -36.65 -18.88 40.10
CA ALA A 214 -36.09 -18.18 41.27
C ALA A 214 -35.03 -17.13 40.89
N GLU A 215 -34.91 -16.81 39.61
CA GLU A 215 -33.79 -16.06 39.02
C GLU A 215 -34.26 -14.80 38.28
N ASP A 216 -35.53 -14.43 38.44
CA ASP A 216 -36.09 -13.20 37.90
C ASP A 216 -35.34 -11.97 38.43
N ILE A 217 -34.96 -11.07 37.53
CA ILE A 217 -34.33 -9.79 37.90
C ILE A 217 -35.32 -8.93 38.70
N GLU A 218 -35.05 -8.64 39.97
CA GLU A 218 -35.90 -7.78 40.81
C GLU A 218 -35.32 -6.36 40.97
N LEU A 219 -35.52 -5.48 39.99
CA LEU A 219 -34.91 -4.14 40.00
C LEU A 219 -35.83 -3.04 40.53
N LEU A 220 -37.08 -2.98 40.07
CA LEU A 220 -37.99 -1.87 40.35
C LEU A 220 -38.82 -2.10 41.61
N PHE A 221 -39.07 -1.05 42.39
CA PHE A 221 -39.91 -1.15 43.58
C PHE A 221 -41.40 -1.12 43.23
N ARG A 222 -42.17 -2.01 43.85
CA ARG A 222 -43.64 -1.97 43.87
C ARG A 222 -44.11 -2.17 45.31
N GLY A 223 -44.68 -1.11 45.90
CA GLY A 223 -45.27 -1.20 47.25
C GLY A 223 -44.27 -1.40 48.40
N GLY A 224 -43.00 -1.03 48.21
CA GLY A 224 -41.94 -1.14 49.22
C GLY A 224 -41.07 -2.39 49.09
N GLU A 225 -41.48 -3.35 48.28
CA GLU A 225 -40.68 -4.54 47.91
C GLU A 225 -40.15 -4.39 46.47
N ARG A 226 -39.07 -5.09 46.13
CA ARG A 226 -38.60 -5.19 44.74
C ARG A 226 -39.54 -6.14 43.98
N ALA A 227 -39.78 -5.85 42.71
CA ALA A 227 -40.65 -6.63 41.85
C ALA A 227 -39.88 -7.15 40.65
N THR A 228 -40.30 -8.31 40.14
CA THR A 228 -39.87 -8.87 38.86
C THR A 228 -39.84 -7.80 37.78
N THR A 229 -38.69 -7.66 37.16
CA THR A 229 -38.36 -6.65 36.17
C THR A 229 -37.75 -7.35 34.96
N ILE A 230 -38.29 -7.06 33.79
CA ILE A 230 -37.73 -7.51 32.51
C ILE A 230 -36.97 -6.34 31.90
N VAL A 231 -35.74 -6.56 31.47
CA VAL A 231 -34.91 -5.52 30.83
C VAL A 231 -34.85 -5.80 29.33
N LEU A 232 -35.38 -4.88 28.54
CA LEU A 232 -35.25 -4.91 27.09
C LEU A 232 -34.31 -3.78 26.65
N GLY A 233 -33.12 -4.14 26.18
CA GLY A 233 -32.16 -3.24 25.57
C GLY A 233 -32.33 -3.23 24.05
N LEU A 234 -32.47 -2.05 23.46
CA LEU A 234 -32.55 -1.84 22.02
C LEU A 234 -31.44 -0.88 21.61
N VAL A 235 -30.64 -1.27 20.63
CA VAL A 235 -29.57 -0.43 20.09
C VAL A 235 -29.62 -0.50 18.57
N CYS A 236 -29.76 0.66 17.94
CA CYS A 236 -29.70 0.81 16.49
C CYS A 236 -28.69 1.90 16.15
N THR A 237 -28.08 1.81 14.97
CA THR A 237 -27.30 2.93 14.41
C THR A 237 -28.26 4.04 13.98
N ALA A 238 -27.96 5.29 14.34
CA ALA A 238 -28.74 6.44 13.89
C ALA A 238 -28.42 6.73 12.41
N GLY A 239 -29.41 7.18 11.64
CA GLY A 239 -29.18 7.62 10.27
C GLY A 239 -28.33 8.89 10.20
N ILE A 240 -27.69 9.12 9.05
CA ILE A 240 -26.72 10.21 8.82
C ILE A 240 -27.33 11.62 8.68
N GLY A 241 -28.65 11.77 8.82
CA GLY A 241 -29.35 13.05 8.72
C GLY A 241 -29.74 13.62 10.08
N SER A 242 -29.69 14.95 10.23
CA SER A 242 -30.13 15.66 11.44
C SER A 242 -31.65 15.64 11.64
N ASP A 243 -32.39 15.12 10.68
CA ASP A 243 -33.84 14.98 10.61
C ASP A 243 -34.30 13.50 10.62
N VAL A 244 -33.39 12.56 10.89
CA VAL A 244 -33.73 11.13 10.95
C VAL A 244 -34.24 10.76 12.35
N GLU A 245 -35.55 10.59 12.48
CA GLU A 245 -36.16 10.06 13.70
C GLU A 245 -36.03 8.53 13.77
N THR A 246 -35.55 8.01 14.90
CA THR A 246 -35.59 6.57 15.19
C THR A 246 -36.93 6.23 15.83
N HIS A 247 -37.74 5.42 15.15
CA HIS A 247 -39.03 4.98 15.67
C HIS A 247 -38.94 3.55 16.21
N LEU A 248 -39.38 3.36 17.47
CA LEU A 248 -39.68 2.04 18.00
C LEU A 248 -41.16 1.72 17.78
N LEU A 249 -41.45 0.86 16.82
CA LEU A 249 -42.80 0.37 16.58
C LEU A 249 -43.06 -0.81 17.51
N THR A 250 -43.94 -0.62 18.49
CA THR A 250 -44.42 -1.71 19.35
C THR A 250 -45.81 -2.14 18.88
N THR A 251 -46.04 -3.45 18.83
CA THR A 251 -47.38 -4.00 18.69
C THR A 251 -47.76 -4.62 20.04
N ALA A 252 -49.00 -4.41 20.48
CA ALA A 252 -49.47 -5.05 21.69
C ALA A 252 -49.43 -6.58 21.51
N LEU A 253 -48.58 -7.26 22.27
CA LEU A 253 -48.66 -8.70 22.43
C LEU A 253 -49.73 -8.97 23.49
N SER A 254 -50.81 -9.67 23.12
CA SER A 254 -51.69 -10.25 24.13
C SER A 254 -51.02 -11.51 24.68
N LEU A 255 -50.67 -11.49 25.96
CA LEU A 255 -50.35 -12.72 26.69
C LEU A 255 -51.66 -13.52 26.82
N VAL A 256 -51.69 -14.72 26.23
CA VAL A 256 -52.79 -15.69 26.36
C VAL A 256 -52.57 -16.51 27.62
#